data_AF-A0A0U5IDV7-F1
#
_entry.id   AF-A0A0U5IDV7-F1
#
_cell.length_a   1.000
_cell.length_b   1.000
_cell.length_c   1.000
_cell.angle_alpha   90.00
_cell.angle_beta   90.00
_cell.angle_gamma   90.00
#
_symmetry.space_group_name_H-M   'P 1'
#
loop_
_entity.id
_entity.type
_entity.pdbx_description
1 polymer ?
#
loop_
_entity_poly.entity_id
_entity_poly.type
_entity_poly.pdbx_seq_one_letter_code
_entity_poly.pdbx_strand_id
1 'polypeptide(L)' 'MNAVDITARPGQAFILECLEDATTAALNARSLAMLAFVRRGLQSYQQRLNDAEKVRAAAILARVEAGLRWLGDRHAR' A
#
# COMPACT_ATOMS: atom_id res chain seq x y z
N MET A 1 -33.38 -0.16 2.26
CA MET A 1 -32.28 0.15 3.19
C MET A 1 -32.56 -0.64 4.45
N ASN A 2 -31.80 -1.70 4.74
CA ASN A 2 -31.98 -2.47 5.96
C ASN A 2 -31.25 -1.76 7.09
N ALA A 3 -31.95 -1.49 8.19
CA ALA A 3 -31.37 -0.96 9.42
C ALA A 3 -30.35 -1.97 9.95
N VAL A 4 -29.09 -1.55 10.04
CA VAL A 4 -28.03 -2.34 10.67
C VAL A 4 -28.27 -2.28 12.18
N ASP A 5 -28.61 -3.42 12.77
CA ASP A 5 -28.81 -3.56 14.21
C ASP A 5 -27.45 -3.51 14.93
N ILE A 6 -27.16 -2.34 15.51
CA ILE A 6 -25.88 -2.00 16.15
C ILE A 6 -25.72 -2.72 17.51
N THR A 7 -26.76 -3.43 17.98
CA THR A 7 -26.75 -4.10 19.29
C THR A 7 -26.16 -5.52 19.27
N ALA A 8 -25.93 -6.10 18.09
CA ALA A 8 -25.53 -7.50 17.93
C ALA A 8 -24.00 -7.73 17.88
N ARG A 9 -23.17 -6.68 17.82
CA ARG A 9 -21.71 -6.80 17.91
C ARG A 9 -21.26 -6.10 19.21
N PRO A 10 -20.52 -6.76 20.12
CA PRO A 10 -19.99 -6.08 21.30
C PRO A 10 -19.18 -4.88 20.79
N GLY A 11 -19.46 -3.66 21.28
CA GLY A 11 -18.92 -2.41 20.71
C GLY A 11 -17.40 -2.40 20.52
N GLN A 12 -16.67 -3.21 21.28
CA GLN A 12 -15.25 -3.48 21.09
C GLN A 12 -14.92 -4.09 19.71
N ALA A 13 -15.70 -5.04 19.20
CA ALA A 13 -15.48 -5.65 17.89
C ALA A 13 -15.68 -4.64 16.75
N PHE A 14 -16.69 -3.77 16.86
CA PHE A 14 -16.93 -2.70 15.89
C PHE A 14 -15.83 -1.63 15.90
N ILE A 15 -15.34 -1.25 17.09
CA ILE A 15 -14.21 -0.31 17.24
C ILE A 15 -12.93 -0.90 16.65
N LEU A 16 -12.66 -2.19 16.89
CA LEU A 16 -11.50 -2.88 16.32
C LEU A 16 -11.57 -2.94 14.79
N GLU A 17 -12.74 -3.29 14.24
CA GLU A 17 -13.00 -3.30 12.79
C GLU A 17 -12.76 -1.92 12.16
N CYS A 18 -13.31 -0.84 12.76
CA CYS A 18 -13.09 0.52 12.27
C CYS A 18 -11.61 0.97 12.35
N LEU A 19 -10.89 0.55 13.41
CA LEU A 19 -9.47 0.84 13.57
C LEU A 19 -8.61 0.08 12.56
N GLU A 20 -8.94 -1.18 12.28
CA GLU A 20 -8.29 -1.99 11.25
C GLU A 20 -8.49 -1.38 9.86
N ASP A 21 -9.71 -0.95 9.53
CA ASP A 21 -10.02 -0.27 8.26
C ASP A 21 -9.24 1.04 8.11
N ALA A 22 -9.27 1.90 9.14
CA ALA A 22 -8.56 3.17 9.12
C ALA A 22 -7.03 2.99 9.01
N THR A 23 -6.49 1.98 9.71
CA THR A 23 -5.05 1.65 9.66
C THR A 23 -4.67 1.10 8.29
N THR A 24 -5.48 0.22 7.72
CA THR A 24 -5.28 -0.34 6.37
C THR A 24 -5.33 0.76 5.31
N ALA A 25 -6.29 1.68 5.40
CA ALA A 25 -6.37 2.83 4.49
C ALA A 25 -5.13 3.74 4.60
N ALA A 26 -4.67 4.03 5.82
CA ALA A 26 -3.46 4.83 6.05
C ALA A 26 -2.18 4.16 5.53
N LEU A 27 -2.03 2.85 5.73
CA LEU A 27 -0.90 2.06 5.22
C LEU A 27 -0.91 1.98 3.69
N ASN A 28 -2.08 1.80 3.07
CA ASN A 28 -2.22 1.83 1.61
C ASN A 28 -1.86 3.21 1.04
N ALA A 29 -2.37 4.30 1.63
CA ALA A 29 -2.04 5.66 1.21
C ALA A 29 -0.52 5.93 1.33
N ARG A 30 0.11 5.51 2.42
CA ARG A 30 1.56 5.66 2.63
C ARG A 30 2.38 4.83 1.65
N SER A 31 1.94 3.60 1.36
CA SER A 31 2.55 2.70 0.37
C SER A 31 2.53 3.32 -1.04
N LEU A 32 1.39 3.87 -1.45
CA LEU A 32 1.25 4.56 -2.73
C LEU A 32 2.13 5.82 -2.80
N ALA A 33 2.18 6.61 -1.73
CA ALA A 33 3.03 7.80 -1.66
C ALA A 33 4.52 7.45 -1.77
N MET A 34 4.96 6.38 -1.08
CA MET A 34 6.34 5.89 -1.15
C MET A 34 6.68 5.40 -2.56
N LEU A 35 5.77 4.67 -3.20
CA LEU A 35 5.98 4.20 -4.58
C LEU A 35 6.14 5.38 -5.55
N ALA A 36 5.29 6.40 -5.42
CA ALA A 36 5.39 7.61 -6.23
C ALA A 36 6.70 8.36 -5.99
N PHE A 37 7.18 8.43 -4.74
CA PHE A 37 8.47 9.02 -4.40
C PHE A 37 9.63 8.28 -5.06
N VAL A 38 9.67 6.95 -4.93
CA VAL A 38 10.73 6.11 -5.51
C VAL A 38 10.74 6.22 -7.04
N ARG A 39 9.56 6.18 -7.69
CA ARG A 39 9.45 6.36 -9.15
C ARG A 39 10.00 7.71 -9.62
N ARG A 40 9.64 8.81 -8.94
CA ARG A 40 10.16 10.15 -9.28
C ARG A 40 11.66 10.26 -9.08
N GLY A 41 12.18 9.69 -7.98
CA GLY A 41 13.62 9.60 -7.74
C GLY A 41 14.31 8.87 -8.90
N LEU A 42 13.81 7.68 -9.26
CA LEU A 42 14.35 6.88 -10.35
C LEU A 42 14.35 7.61 -11.70
N GLN A 43 13.26 8.29 -12.05
CA GLN A 43 13.18 9.09 -13.28
C GLN A 43 14.23 10.20 -13.34
N SER A 44 14.46 10.89 -12.21
CA SER A 44 15.49 11.94 -12.11
C SER A 44 16.91 11.39 -12.35
N TYR A 45 17.20 10.19 -11.85
CA TYR A 45 18.51 9.57 -12.00
C TYR A 45 18.67 8.76 -13.30
N GLN A 46 17.57 8.42 -13.99
CA GLN A 46 17.57 7.51 -15.14
C GLN A 46 18.49 7.96 -16.29
N GLN A 47 18.67 9.27 -16.47
CA GLN A 47 19.58 9.82 -17.49
C GLN A 47 21.07 9.63 -17.15
N ARG A 48 21.38 9.36 -15.87
CA ARG A 48 22.76 9.20 -15.36
C ARG A 48 23.15 7.73 -15.21
N LEU A 49 22.20 6.82 -15.30
CA LEU A 49 22.41 5.37 -15.15
C LEU A 49 22.84 4.74 -16.48
N ASN A 50 23.76 3.79 -16.42
CA ASN A 50 24.02 2.89 -17.55
C ASN A 50 22.88 1.86 -17.71
N ASP A 51 22.83 1.15 -18.83
CA ASP A 51 21.70 0.26 -19.12
C ASP A 51 21.57 -0.91 -18.11
N ALA A 52 22.70 -1.42 -17.60
CA ALA A 52 22.69 -2.45 -16.57
C ALA A 52 22.14 -1.95 -15.22
N GLU A 53 22.36 -0.68 -14.88
CA GLU A 53 21.81 -0.03 -13.70
C GLU A 53 20.32 0.26 -13.85
N LYS A 54 19.87 0.68 -15.04
CA LYS A 54 18.44 0.86 -15.34
C LYS A 54 17.67 -0.45 -15.15
N VAL A 55 18.20 -1.57 -15.64
CA VAL A 55 17.60 -2.91 -15.48
C VAL A 55 17.54 -3.30 -13.99
N ARG A 56 18.63 -3.10 -13.25
CA ARG A 56 18.65 -3.38 -11.80
C ARG A 56 17.64 -2.54 -11.03
N ALA A 57 17.55 -1.26 -11.34
CA ALA A 57 16.63 -0.36 -10.66
C ALA A 57 15.16 -0.66 -11.00
N ALA A 58 14.85 -1.03 -12.25
CA ALA A 58 13.54 -1.51 -12.65
C ALA A 58 13.15 -2.80 -11.90
N ALA A 59 14.08 -3.74 -11.73
CA ALA A 59 13.84 -4.96 -10.97
C ALA A 59 13.56 -4.71 -9.47
N ILE A 60 14.29 -3.76 -8.86
CA ILE A 60 14.05 -3.35 -7.47
C ILE A 60 12.67 -2.70 -7.34
N LEU A 61 12.33 -1.78 -8.26
CA LEU A 61 11.02 -1.12 -8.27
C LEU A 61 9.88 -2.15 -8.40
N ALA A 62 10.01 -3.11 -9.31
CA ALA A 62 9.03 -4.18 -9.50
C ALA A 62 8.85 -5.04 -8.24
N ARG A 63 9.92 -5.36 -7.50
CA ARG A 63 9.83 -6.07 -6.22
C ARG A 63 9.12 -5.24 -5.15
N VAL A 64 9.43 -3.95 -5.05
CA VAL A 64 8.76 -3.05 -4.11
C VAL A 64 7.27 -2.95 -4.43
N GLU A 65 6.91 -2.80 -5.70
CA GLU A 65 5.51 -2.79 -6.17
C GLU A 65 4.77 -4.07 -5.83
N ALA A 66 5.39 -5.23 -6.09
CA ALA A 66 4.82 -6.52 -5.78
C ALA A 66 4.65 -6.72 -4.27
N GLY A 67 5.63 -6.30 -3.45
CA GLY A 67 5.57 -6.39 -2.00
C GLY A 67 4.49 -5.50 -1.39
N LEU A 68 4.36 -4.26 -1.87
CA LEU A 68 3.31 -3.33 -1.42
C LEU A 68 1.92 -3.81 -1.85
N ARG A 69 1.79 -4.34 -3.07
CA ARG A 69 0.53 -4.95 -3.53
C ARG A 69 0.16 -6.16 -2.70
N TRP A 70 1.09 -7.07 -2.45
CA TRP A 70 0.85 -8.25 -1.60
C TRP A 70 0.43 -7.86 -0.18
N LEU A 71 1.05 -6.85 0.42
CA LEU A 71 0.66 -6.32 1.72
C LEU A 71 -0.77 -5.75 1.68
N GLY A 72 -1.11 -4.97 0.65
CA GLY A 72 -2.46 -4.45 0.44
C GLY A 72 -3.51 -5.56 0.25
N ASP A 73 -3.21 -6.56 -0.57
CA ASP A 73 -4.10 -7.69 -0.88
C ASP A 73 -4.36 -8.59 0.33
N ARG A 74 -3.40 -8.71 1.26
CA ARG A 74 -3.55 -9.51 2.49
C ARG A 74 -4.44 -8.82 3.52
N HIS A 75 -4.46 -7.48 3.56
CA HIS A 75 -5.34 -6.72 4.45
C HIS A 75 -6.75 -6.54 3.88
N ALA A 76 -6.96 -6.78 2.58
CA ALA A 76 -8.27 -6.74 1.95
C ALA A 76 -9.08 -8.06 2.10
N ARG A 77 -8.50 -9.10 2.70
CA ARG A 77 -9.12 -10.41 2.96
C ARG A 77 -9.35 -10.61 4.45
#